data_AF-R1EU10-F1
#
_entry.id   AF-R1EU10-F1
#
_cell.length_a   1.000
_cell.length_b   1.000
_cell.length_c   1.000
_cell.angle_alpha   90.00
_cell.angle_beta   90.00
_cell.angle_gamma   90.00
#
_symmetry.space_group_name_H-M   'P 1'
#
loop_
_entity.id
_entity.type
_entity.pdbx_description
1 polymer ?
#
loop_
_entity_poly.entity_id
_entity_poly.type
_entity_poly.pdbx_seq_one_letter_code
_entity_poly.pdbx_strand_id
1 'polypeptide(L)'
;MERAGVRVLFPSAEPIAYRGSTTTAWYDRTELPPTAAEETTSVENSVGRLVVGGFSQGGGIALQLAYRGSPLGERPLGGALCAPP
;
A
#
# COMPACT_ATOMS: atom_id res chain seq x y z
N MET A 1 8.58 9.19 -12.24
CA MET A 1 8.68 10.65 -12.40
C MET A 1 9.66 11.15 -11.36
N GLU A 2 10.63 11.98 -11.74
CA GLU A 2 11.59 12.56 -10.79
C GLU A 2 11.49 14.08 -10.84
N ARG A 3 11.39 14.72 -9.66
CA ARG A 3 11.35 16.18 -9.54
C ARG A 3 12.17 16.59 -8.32
N ALA A 4 13.15 17.47 -8.51
CA ALA A 4 14.01 17.99 -7.45
C ALA A 4 14.69 16.89 -6.59
N GLY A 5 15.16 15.81 -7.23
CA GLY A 5 15.80 14.67 -6.55
C GLY A 5 14.83 13.72 -5.82
N VAL A 6 13.51 13.95 -5.94
CA VAL A 6 12.49 13.05 -5.38
C VAL A 6 11.92 12.18 -6.50
N ARG A 7 12.10 10.85 -6.35
CA ARG A 7 11.45 9.86 -7.21
C ARG A 7 10.04 9.57 -6.71
N VAL A 8 9.05 9.86 -7.54
CA VAL A 8 7.63 9.57 -7.27
C VAL A 8 7.24 8.26 -7.94
N LEU A 9 6.66 7.36 -7.14
CA LEU A 9 6.08 6.09 -7.57
C LEU A 9 4.55 6.17 -7.44
N PHE A 10 3.85 5.67 -8.45
CA PHE A 10 2.38 5.57 -8.46
C PHE A 10 1.99 4.10 -8.62
N PRO A 11 2.12 3.28 -7.57
CA PRO A 11 1.72 1.89 -7.64
C PRO A 11 0.21 1.77 -7.77
N SER A 12 -0.25 0.77 -8.52
CA SER A 12 -1.67 0.42 -8.60
C SER A 12 -2.04 -0.59 -7.52
N ALA A 13 -3.24 -0.47 -6.96
CA ALA A 13 -3.82 -1.52 -6.14
C ALA A 13 -4.10 -2.77 -7.00
N GLU A 14 -3.82 -3.96 -6.46
CA GLU A 14 -4.28 -5.19 -7.11
C GLU A 14 -5.81 -5.35 -6.99
N PRO A 15 -6.46 -6.10 -7.89
CA PRO A 15 -7.81 -6.56 -7.68
C PRO A 15 -7.90 -7.46 -6.43
N ILE A 16 -8.78 -7.10 -5.49
CA ILE A 16 -9.10 -7.91 -4.31
C ILE A 16 -10.60 -8.13 -4.23
N ALA A 17 -11.01 -9.16 -3.48
CA ALA A 17 -12.41 -9.32 -3.09
C ALA A 17 -12.76 -8.25 -2.04
N TYR A 18 -13.33 -7.13 -2.50
CA TYR A 18 -13.75 -6.02 -1.65
C TYR A 18 -15.26 -6.13 -1.41
N ARG A 19 -15.67 -6.37 -0.17
CA ARG A 19 -17.09 -6.54 0.20
C ARG A 19 -17.84 -7.56 -0.68
N GLY A 20 -17.15 -8.65 -1.04
CA GLY A 20 -17.69 -9.73 -1.87
C GLY A 20 -17.71 -9.46 -3.38
N SER A 21 -17.19 -8.32 -3.85
CA SER A 21 -17.02 -8.03 -5.27
C SER A 21 -15.56 -7.73 -5.61
N THR A 22 -15.06 -8.27 -6.72
CA THR A 22 -13.69 -7.99 -7.16
C THR A 22 -13.56 -6.55 -7.63
N THR A 23 -12.66 -5.78 -7.02
CA THR A 23 -12.36 -4.39 -7.41
C THR A 23 -10.91 -4.04 -7.11
N THR A 24 -10.41 -2.96 -7.70
CA THR A 24 -9.08 -2.42 -7.37
C THR A 24 -9.15 -1.63 -6.07
N ALA A 25 -8.66 -2.22 -4.98
CA ALA A 25 -8.65 -1.62 -3.66
C ALA A 25 -7.36 -2.01 -2.90
N TRP A 26 -6.89 -1.13 -2.03
CA TRP A 26 -5.69 -1.40 -1.24
C TRP A 26 -5.99 -2.38 -0.11
N TYR A 27 -7.18 -2.32 0.48
CA TYR A 27 -7.57 -3.27 1.51
C TYR A 27 -9.09 -3.40 1.57
N ASP A 28 -9.58 -4.53 2.08
CA ASP A 28 -11.01 -4.74 2.28
C ASP A 28 -11.53 -3.93 3.47
N ARG A 29 -12.81 -3.57 3.40
CA ARG A 29 -13.54 -2.90 4.46
C ARG A 29 -14.91 -3.54 4.58
N THR A 30 -15.18 -4.17 5.71
CA THR A 30 -16.52 -4.70 6.02
C THR A 30 -17.57 -3.58 6.00
N GLU A 31 -17.22 -2.42 6.55
CA GLU A 31 -18.07 -1.23 6.61
C GLU A 31 -17.29 0.08 6.34
N LEU A 32 -18.02 1.13 5.98
CA LEU A 32 -17.47 2.46 5.64
C LEU A 32 -17.27 3.46 6.81
N PRO A 33 -17.94 3.35 7.96
CA PRO A 33 -17.67 4.25 9.09
C PRO A 33 -16.20 4.17 9.55
N PRO A 34 -15.65 5.26 10.13
CA PRO A 34 -14.30 5.25 10.68
C PRO A 34 -14.17 4.40 11.95
N THR A 35 -15.30 4.06 12.58
CA THR A 35 -15.39 3.21 13.77
C THR A 35 -15.46 1.72 13.44
N ALA A 36 -15.63 1.37 12.17
CA ALA A 36 -15.65 -0.02 11.74
C ALA A 36 -14.28 -0.65 11.99
N ALA A 37 -14.28 -1.92 12.41
CA ALA A 37 -13.04 -2.67 12.56
C ALA A 37 -12.29 -2.76 11.22
N GLU A 38 -10.98 -2.63 11.29
CA GLU A 38 -10.09 -2.80 10.15
C GLU A 38 -9.93 -4.28 9.81
N GLU A 39 -9.92 -4.61 8.52
CA GLU A 39 -9.49 -5.93 8.07
C GLU A 39 -7.95 -5.94 8.00
N THR A 40 -7.32 -6.25 9.13
CA THR A 40 -5.88 -6.11 9.32
C THR A 40 -5.06 -6.95 8.35
N THR A 41 -5.54 -8.14 7.97
CA THR A 41 -4.82 -9.05 7.06
C THR A 41 -4.64 -8.42 5.67
N SER A 42 -5.72 -7.88 5.10
CA SER A 42 -5.73 -7.22 3.79
C SER A 42 -4.94 -5.92 3.82
N VAL A 43 -4.95 -5.20 4.94
CA VAL A 43 -4.05 -4.05 5.16
C VAL A 43 -2.60 -4.49 5.08
N GLU A 44 -2.16 -5.47 5.87
CA GLU A 44 -0.77 -5.94 5.90
C GLU A 44 -0.27 -6.41 4.54
N ASN A 45 -1.12 -7.09 3.77
CA ASN A 45 -0.83 -7.50 2.39
C ASN A 45 -0.48 -6.33 1.45
N SER A 46 -0.96 -5.12 1.76
CA SER A 46 -0.77 -3.93 0.93
C SER A 46 0.30 -2.97 1.42
N VAL A 47 0.70 -3.07 2.69
CA VAL A 47 1.69 -2.18 3.32
C VAL A 47 3.00 -2.20 2.51
N GLY A 48 3.46 -3.34 1.97
CA GLY A 48 4.73 -3.42 1.23
C GLY A 48 4.84 -2.64 -0.10
N ARG A 49 3.77 -1.97 -0.57
CA ARG A 49 3.70 -1.41 -1.93
C ARG A 49 3.80 0.12 -2.01
N LEU A 50 3.81 0.84 -0.88
CA LEU A 50 3.79 2.31 -0.85
C LEU A 50 4.99 2.87 -0.05
N VAL A 51 5.45 4.07 -0.45
CA VAL A 51 6.69 4.71 0.04
C VAL A 51 6.37 6.04 0.76
N VAL A 52 5.15 6.19 1.30
CA VAL A 52 4.61 7.35 2.05
C VAL A 52 3.83 8.37 1.19
N GLY A 53 2.51 8.44 1.44
CA GLY A 53 1.55 9.39 0.84
C GLY A 53 0.47 8.73 -0.01
N GLY A 54 -0.74 9.30 -0.03
CA GLY A 54 -1.86 8.83 -0.86
C GLY A 54 -3.19 9.50 -0.55
N PHE A 55 -4.18 9.32 -1.43
CA PHE A 55 -5.55 9.84 -1.26
C PHE A 55 -6.52 8.71 -0.88
N SER A 56 -7.50 8.99 -0.02
CA SER A 56 -8.53 8.02 0.42
C SER A 56 -7.89 6.73 0.97
N GLN A 57 -8.19 5.55 0.42
CA GLN A 57 -7.56 4.28 0.83
C GLN A 57 -6.03 4.32 0.72
N GLY A 58 -5.47 5.02 -0.28
CA GLY A 58 -4.04 5.21 -0.42
C GLY A 58 -3.42 6.00 0.74
N GLY A 59 -4.17 6.93 1.34
CA GLY A 59 -3.75 7.65 2.54
C GLY A 59 -3.82 6.78 3.79
N GLY A 60 -4.87 5.96 3.92
CA GLY A 60 -5.02 5.01 5.03
C GLY A 60 -3.84 4.04 5.10
N ILE A 61 -3.51 3.37 3.99
CA ILE A 61 -2.38 2.43 3.93
C ILE A 61 -1.03 3.13 4.11
N ALA A 62 -0.89 4.39 3.69
CA ALA A 62 0.32 5.19 3.93
C ALA A 62 0.55 5.48 5.43
N LEU A 63 -0.52 5.69 6.20
CA LEU A 63 -0.41 5.82 7.66
C LEU A 63 -0.07 4.48 8.32
N GLN A 64 -0.68 3.38 7.86
CA GLN A 64 -0.35 2.04 8.34
C GLN A 64 1.12 1.71 8.14
N LEU A 65 1.65 2.04 6.97
CA LEU A 65 3.08 1.99 6.68
C LEU A 65 3.93 2.85 7.60
N ALA A 66 3.55 4.11 7.81
CA ALA A 66 4.36 5.04 8.60
C ALA A 66 4.42 4.68 10.08
N TYR A 67 3.33 4.14 10.65
CA TYR A 67 3.21 3.87 12.08
C TYR A 67 3.39 2.40 12.47
N ARG A 68 3.18 1.46 11.55
CA ARG A 68 3.32 0.01 11.80
C ARG A 68 4.44 -0.63 10.96
N GLY A 69 4.83 -0.02 9.84
CA GLY A 69 5.96 -0.48 9.06
C GLY A 69 7.29 -0.12 9.72
N SER A 70 8.27 -1.02 9.64
CA SER A 70 9.65 -0.73 10.07
C SER A 70 10.18 0.55 9.41
N PRO A 71 11.01 1.35 10.11
CA PRO A 71 11.49 2.63 9.59
C PRO A 71 12.39 2.39 8.36
N LEU A 72 11.90 2.69 7.15
CA LEU A 72 12.70 2.99 5.96
C LEU A 72 14.03 2.21 5.77
N GLY A 73 14.05 0.90 6.03
CA GLY A 73 15.19 0.00 5.82
C GLY A 73 14.65 -1.42 5.67
N GLU A 74 14.96 -2.22 4.64
CA GLU A 74 16.20 -2.36 3.90
C GLU A 74 15.95 -2.75 2.42
N ARG A 75 15.18 -1.96 1.66
CA ARG A 75 15.11 -2.16 0.20
C ARG A 75 15.52 -0.90 -0.52
N PRO A 76 16.75 -0.82 -1.06
CA PRO A 76 17.11 0.23 -2.00
C PRO A 76 16.12 0.14 -3.17
N LEU A 77 15.47 1.26 -3.49
CA LEU A 77 14.59 1.42 -4.65
C LEU A 77 15.37 1.40 -5.98
N GLY A 78 16.39 0.55 -6.10
CA GLY A 78 17.33 0.50 -7.22
C GLY A 78 17.98 -0.87 -7.48
N GLY A 79 17.40 -1.97 -7.02
CA GLY A 79 17.87 -3.32 -7.33
C GLY A 79 17.12 -3.93 -8.51
N ALA A 80 17.85 -4.24 -9.58
CA ALA A 80 17.36 -4.72 -10.85
C ALA A 80 16.56 -6.04 -10.79
N LEU A 81 15.75 -6.20 -11.84
CA LEU A 81 15.42 -7.46 -12.48
C LEU A 81 16.57 -8.49 -12.36
N CYS A 82 16.38 -9.52 -11.54
CA CYS A 82 17.06 -10.79 -11.70
C CYS A 82 16.04 -11.90 -11.41
N ALA A 83 15.61 -12.54 -12.49
CA ALA A 83 14.91 -13.82 -12.44
C ALA A 83 15.88 -14.93 -11.98
N PRO A 84 15.41 -15.97 -11.28
CA PRO A 84 16.23 -17.14 -10.98
C PRO A 84 16.39 -18.04 -12.24
N PRO A 85 17.43 -18.90 -12.28
CA PRO A 85 17.79 -19.72 -13.44
C PRO A 85 16.73 -20.75 -13.84
#